data_AF-A0A8M1KS99-F1
#
_entry.id   AF-A0A8M1KS99-F1
#
_cell.length_a   1.000
_cell.length_b   1.000
_cell.length_c   1.000
_cell.angle_alpha   90.00
_cell.angle_beta   90.00
_cell.angle_gamma   90.00
#
_symmetry.space_group_name_H-M   'P 1'
#
loop_
_entity.id
_entity.type
_entity.pdbx_description
1 polymer ?
#
loop_
_entity_poly.entity_id
_entity_poly.type
_entity_poly.pdbx_seq_one_letter_code
_entity_poly.pdbx_strand_id
1 'polypeptide(L)'
;MGRTLPGGARSTVLTGLKGNTRYKVKLYASVGGKNSPALTAVARTEAKPKLGRLSVSKITQSNFTLTWKTVAGHFDGFVIRVSDREMLNDPLELTPPGDKRNLTVSGLVDATAYDVQMYGVSHGRRTPPVSTRTRTGTM
;
A
#
# COMPACT_ATOMS: atom_id res chain seq x y z
N MET A 1 -0.35 25.28 14.71
CA MET A 1 0.94 25.47 15.38
C MET A 1 2.01 25.67 14.32
N GLY A 2 2.90 26.67 14.49
CA GLY A 2 4.06 26.90 13.64
C GLY A 2 5.33 26.35 14.30
N ARG A 3 6.45 26.37 13.57
CA ARG A 3 7.79 26.07 14.10
C ARG A 3 8.80 27.09 13.60
N THR A 4 9.82 27.36 14.40
CA THR A 4 10.97 28.16 13.99
C THR A 4 12.03 27.25 13.37
N LEU A 5 12.66 27.73 12.29
CA LEU A 5 13.77 27.06 11.63
C LEU A 5 15.06 27.89 11.81
N PRO A 6 16.25 27.29 11.75
CA PRO A 6 17.51 28.03 11.68
C PRO A 6 17.52 29.02 10.50
N GLY A 7 18.17 30.17 10.65
CA GLY A 7 18.17 31.23 9.63
C GLY A 7 18.76 30.81 8.26
N GLY A 8 19.67 29.84 8.26
CA GLY A 8 20.23 29.25 7.04
C GLY A 8 19.38 28.14 6.43
N ALA A 9 18.31 27.69 7.09
CA ALA A 9 17.50 26.59 6.59
C ALA A 9 16.76 26.98 5.30
N ARG A 10 16.74 26.05 4.35
CA ARG A 10 16.03 26.19 3.06
C ARG A 10 14.93 25.15 2.85
N SER A 11 14.87 24.13 3.69
CA SER A 11 13.86 23.08 3.62
C SER A 11 13.56 22.53 5.00
N THR A 12 12.40 21.87 5.14
CA THR A 12 12.02 21.19 6.37
C THR A 12 10.85 20.23 6.14
N VAL A 13 10.77 19.14 6.91
CA VAL A 13 9.70 18.13 6.77
C VAL A 13 8.58 18.40 7.78
N LEU A 14 7.34 18.53 7.32
CA LEU A 14 6.16 18.65 8.18
C LEU A 14 5.55 17.26 8.40
N THR A 15 5.51 16.80 9.65
CA THR A 15 4.98 15.48 10.03
C THR A 15 3.66 15.61 10.81
N GLY A 16 2.98 14.50 11.07
CA GLY A 16 1.73 14.48 11.85
C GLY A 16 0.51 15.04 11.11
N LEU A 17 0.61 15.26 9.80
CA LEU A 17 -0.50 15.76 8.98
C LEU A 17 -1.55 14.67 8.74
N LYS A 18 -2.83 15.07 8.72
CA LYS A 18 -3.91 14.19 8.25
C LYS A 18 -3.73 13.88 6.76
N GLY A 19 -3.92 12.61 6.38
CA GLY A 19 -3.88 12.17 4.98
C GLY A 19 -5.03 12.73 4.15
N ASN A 20 -4.87 12.75 2.83
CA ASN A 20 -5.83 13.29 1.86
C ASN A 20 -6.38 14.70 2.22
N THR A 21 -5.55 15.55 2.84
CA THR A 21 -5.98 16.85 3.37
C THR A 21 -5.18 17.97 2.72
N ARG A 22 -5.86 19.02 2.27
CA ARG A 22 -5.25 20.22 1.71
C ARG A 22 -4.80 21.14 2.84
N TYR A 23 -3.53 21.54 2.84
CA TYR A 23 -2.94 22.49 3.76
C TYR A 23 -2.48 23.73 3.02
N LYS A 24 -2.66 24.90 3.64
CA LYS A 24 -2.01 26.15 3.25
C LYS A 24 -0.82 26.36 4.18
N VAL A 25 0.39 26.29 3.63
CA VAL A 25 1.64 26.50 4.35
C VAL A 25 2.04 27.96 4.18
N LYS A 26 2.41 28.61 5.29
CA LYS A 26 2.95 29.98 5.30
C LYS A 26 4.36 29.96 5.87
N LEU A 27 5.29 30.64 5.22
CA LEU A 27 6.67 30.83 5.65
C LEU A 27 6.97 32.32 5.76
N TYR A 28 7.52 32.74 6.89
CA TYR A 28 7.97 34.11 7.14
C TYR A 28 9.41 34.09 7.64
N ALA A 29 10.22 35.06 7.21
CA ALA A 29 11.49 35.34 7.84
C ALA A 29 11.25 36.15 9.11
N SER A 30 12.02 35.88 10.18
CA SER A 30 11.93 36.62 11.44
C SER A 30 13.29 37.20 11.78
N VAL A 31 13.38 38.51 11.98
CA VAL A 31 14.59 39.23 12.37
C VAL A 31 14.23 40.23 13.46
N GLY A 32 14.91 40.17 14.62
CA GLY A 32 14.63 41.08 15.73
C GLY A 32 13.18 41.07 16.21
N GLY A 33 12.51 39.92 16.15
CA GLY A 33 11.10 39.76 16.55
C GLY A 33 10.07 40.28 15.52
N LYS A 34 10.51 40.82 14.37
CA LYS A 34 9.64 41.24 13.27
C LYS A 34 9.60 40.19 12.17
N ASN A 35 8.41 39.94 11.64
CA ASN A 35 8.18 38.96 10.57
C ASN A 35 8.03 39.65 9.20
N SER A 36 8.58 39.03 8.16
CA SER A 36 8.34 39.43 6.77
C SER A 36 6.89 39.14 6.34
N PRO A 37 6.44 39.67 5.18
CA PRO A 37 5.30 39.11 4.47
C PRO A 37 5.48 37.60 4.25
N ALA A 38 4.38 36.85 4.33
CA ALA A 38 4.43 35.40 4.23
C ALA A 38 4.48 34.92 2.77
N LEU A 39 5.44 34.05 2.48
CA LEU A 39 5.37 33.18 1.31
C LEU A 39 4.32 32.09 1.58
N THR A 40 3.41 31.87 0.63
CA THR A 40 2.31 30.93 0.79
C THR A 40 2.38 29.85 -0.28
N ALA A 41 2.24 28.59 0.14
CA ALA A 41 2.08 27.44 -0.74
C ALA A 41 0.86 26.61 -0.31
N VAL A 42 0.27 25.89 -1.25
CA VAL A 42 -0.81 24.94 -0.97
C VAL A 42 -0.36 23.56 -1.42
N ALA A 43 -0.50 22.58 -0.54
CA ALA A 43 -0.20 21.18 -0.82
C ALA A 43 -1.31 20.29 -0.28
N ARG A 44 -1.49 19.12 -0.88
CA ARG A 44 -2.39 18.07 -0.37
C ARG A 44 -1.55 16.87 0.02
N THR A 45 -1.78 16.34 1.21
CA THR A 45 -1.16 15.07 1.64
C THR A 45 -1.76 13.90 0.88
N GLU A 46 -0.96 12.85 0.65
CA GLU A 46 -1.44 11.62 0.02
C GLU A 46 -2.55 10.95 0.83
N ALA A 47 -3.43 10.23 0.15
CA ALA A 47 -4.43 9.39 0.80
C ALA A 47 -3.75 8.17 1.43
N LYS A 48 -4.25 7.74 2.59
CA LYS A 48 -3.78 6.49 3.21
C LYS A 48 -4.06 5.32 2.24
N PRO A 49 -3.09 4.44 2.00
CA PRO A 49 -3.26 3.27 1.13
C PRO A 49 -4.37 2.37 1.70
N LYS A 50 -5.34 2.02 0.86
CA LYS A 50 -6.45 1.14 1.22
C LYS A 50 -6.62 0.08 0.14
N LEU A 51 -6.30 -1.17 0.49
CA LEU A 51 -6.56 -2.32 -0.36
C LEU A 51 -8.06 -2.57 -0.49
N GLY A 52 -8.47 -3.03 -1.67
CA GLY A 52 -9.84 -3.41 -1.98
C GLY A 52 -10.01 -4.93 -2.03
N ARG A 53 -11.09 -5.35 -2.68
CA ARG A 53 -11.43 -6.77 -2.81
C ARG A 53 -10.36 -7.53 -3.58
N LEU A 54 -9.95 -8.68 -3.04
CA LEU A 54 -9.19 -9.74 -3.71
C LEU A 54 -10.18 -10.79 -4.23
N SER A 55 -9.93 -11.33 -5.43
CA SER A 55 -10.80 -12.30 -6.09
C SER A 55 -9.96 -13.34 -6.84
N VAL A 56 -10.54 -14.53 -6.98
CA VAL A 56 -9.91 -15.67 -7.66
C VAL A 56 -10.73 -16.03 -8.90
N SER A 57 -10.05 -16.44 -9.97
CA SER A 57 -10.65 -16.85 -11.24
C SER A 57 -9.73 -17.82 -11.97
N LYS A 58 -10.19 -18.39 -13.11
CA LYS A 58 -9.38 -19.26 -13.98
C LYS A 58 -8.66 -20.37 -13.19
N ILE A 59 -9.42 -21.07 -12.37
CA ILE A 59 -8.91 -22.16 -11.54
C ILE A 59 -8.70 -23.38 -12.44
N THR A 60 -7.54 -24.01 -12.31
CA THR A 60 -7.21 -25.30 -12.91
C THR A 60 -6.70 -26.26 -11.83
N GLN A 61 -6.27 -27.45 -12.22
CA GLN A 61 -5.64 -28.41 -11.30
C GLN A 61 -4.33 -27.90 -10.67
N SER A 62 -3.65 -26.92 -11.26
CA SER A 62 -2.33 -26.48 -10.78
C SER A 62 -2.12 -24.97 -10.74
N ASN A 63 -3.15 -24.18 -11.06
CA ASN A 63 -3.05 -22.73 -11.02
C ASN A 63 -4.41 -22.05 -10.75
N PHE A 64 -4.35 -20.79 -10.36
CA PHE A 64 -5.47 -19.86 -10.39
C PHE A 64 -4.98 -18.43 -10.66
N THR A 65 -5.88 -17.57 -11.12
CA THR A 65 -5.60 -16.14 -11.32
C THR A 65 -6.20 -15.30 -10.20
N LEU A 66 -5.35 -14.56 -9.51
CA LEU A 66 -5.73 -13.52 -8.55
C LEU A 66 -6.01 -12.21 -9.29
N THR A 67 -7.03 -11.48 -8.87
CA THR A 67 -7.31 -10.11 -9.30
C THR A 67 -7.71 -9.28 -8.09
N TRP A 68 -7.21 -8.05 -8.00
CA TRP A 68 -7.49 -7.18 -6.87
C TRP A 68 -7.74 -5.74 -7.29
N LYS A 69 -8.49 -5.03 -6.45
CA LYS A 69 -8.74 -3.58 -6.56
C LYS A 69 -7.98 -2.82 -5.48
N THR A 70 -7.66 -1.56 -5.77
CA THR A 70 -7.20 -0.58 -4.77
C THR A 70 -8.30 0.47 -4.57
N VAL A 71 -8.54 0.88 -3.32
CA VAL A 71 -9.60 1.85 -2.98
C VAL A 71 -9.05 3.27 -2.94
N ALA A 72 -7.87 3.46 -2.36
CA ALA A 72 -7.25 4.77 -2.24
C ALA A 72 -5.74 4.64 -1.98
N GLY A 73 -5.03 5.74 -2.21
CA GLY A 73 -3.61 5.88 -1.89
C GLY A 73 -2.67 5.23 -2.90
N HIS A 74 -1.40 5.55 -2.73
CA HIS A 74 -0.29 5.02 -3.52
C HIS A 74 0.19 3.68 -2.94
N PHE A 75 0.61 2.77 -3.81
CA PHE A 75 1.21 1.49 -3.44
C PHE A 75 2.53 1.34 -4.20
N ASP A 76 3.60 1.02 -3.48
CA ASP A 76 4.90 0.67 -4.08
C ASP A 76 4.87 -0.77 -4.63
N GLY A 77 4.12 -1.64 -3.96
CA GLY A 77 4.00 -3.05 -4.29
C GLY A 77 2.96 -3.74 -3.45
N PHE A 78 2.87 -5.05 -3.64
CA PHE A 78 2.03 -5.93 -2.84
C PHE A 78 2.83 -7.13 -2.36
N VAL A 79 2.35 -7.76 -1.29
CA VAL A 79 2.85 -9.05 -0.81
C VAL A 79 1.66 -10.00 -0.79
N ILE A 80 1.76 -11.09 -1.54
CA ILE A 80 0.74 -12.14 -1.63
C ILE A 80 1.34 -13.41 -1.04
N ARG A 81 0.70 -13.94 0.00
CA ARG A 81 1.05 -15.23 0.60
C ARG A 81 -0.04 -16.24 0.26
N VAL A 82 0.36 -17.37 -0.28
CA VAL A 82 -0.51 -18.50 -0.63
C VAL A 82 -0.07 -19.70 0.20
N SER A 83 -0.98 -20.24 0.99
CA SER A 83 -0.70 -21.38 1.86
C SER A 83 -1.75 -22.44 1.63
N ASP A 84 -1.35 -23.70 1.50
CA ASP A 84 -2.34 -24.77 1.57
C ASP A 84 -2.94 -24.81 2.97
N ARG A 85 -4.23 -25.11 3.04
CA ARG A 85 -5.01 -24.97 4.28
C ARG A 85 -4.58 -25.94 5.36
N GLU A 86 -4.08 -27.10 4.96
CA GLU A 86 -3.58 -28.14 5.86
C GLU A 86 -2.14 -27.84 6.31
N MET A 87 -1.51 -26.78 5.79
CA MET A 87 -0.13 -26.37 6.06
C MET A 87 0.88 -27.51 5.83
N LEU A 88 0.62 -28.35 4.83
CA LEU A 88 1.47 -29.48 4.45
C LEU A 88 2.68 -29.04 3.63
N ASN A 89 2.61 -27.88 2.98
CA ASN A 89 3.67 -27.32 2.16
C ASN A 89 4.05 -25.92 2.63
N ASP A 90 5.28 -25.52 2.27
CA ASP A 90 5.74 -24.16 2.53
C ASP A 90 4.89 -23.13 1.78
N PRO A 91 4.53 -22.02 2.44
CA PRO A 91 3.81 -20.93 1.80
C PRO A 91 4.59 -20.31 0.63
N LEU A 92 3.89 -20.07 -0.47
CA LEU A 92 4.42 -19.28 -1.58
C LEU A 92 4.22 -17.77 -1.29
N GLU A 93 5.29 -17.00 -1.37
CA GLU A 93 5.25 -15.54 -1.26
C GLU A 93 5.60 -14.87 -2.60
N LEU A 94 4.76 -13.93 -3.04
CA LEU A 94 4.89 -13.23 -4.31
C LEU A 94 4.81 -11.72 -4.09
N THR A 95 5.65 -10.96 -4.79
CA THR A 95 5.81 -9.51 -4.59
C THR A 95 5.59 -8.71 -5.88
N PRO A 96 4.35 -8.65 -6.41
CA PRO A 96 4.09 -7.89 -7.63
C PRO A 96 4.22 -6.36 -7.38
N PRO A 97 4.66 -5.59 -8.41
CA PRO A 97 4.79 -4.14 -8.30
C PRO A 97 3.45 -3.43 -8.15
N GLY A 98 3.49 -2.19 -7.65
CA GLY A 98 2.31 -1.43 -7.21
C GLY A 98 1.31 -1.06 -8.30
N ASP A 99 1.71 -1.18 -9.58
CA ASP A 99 0.87 -0.98 -10.75
C ASP A 99 0.07 -2.22 -11.16
N LYS A 100 0.46 -3.42 -10.69
CA LYS A 100 -0.24 -4.67 -11.01
C LYS A 100 -1.60 -4.78 -10.31
N ARG A 101 -2.55 -5.41 -11.00
CA ARG A 101 -3.91 -5.67 -10.50
C ARG A 101 -4.34 -7.13 -10.66
N ASN A 102 -3.47 -7.97 -11.21
CA ASN A 102 -3.67 -9.40 -11.34
C ASN A 102 -2.34 -10.15 -11.28
N LEU A 103 -2.41 -11.44 -10.98
CA LEU A 103 -1.28 -12.38 -10.99
C LEU A 103 -1.80 -13.81 -11.11
N THR A 104 -1.21 -14.60 -12.01
CA THR A 104 -1.44 -16.05 -12.05
C THR A 104 -0.49 -16.72 -11.07
N VAL A 105 -1.05 -17.52 -10.16
CA VAL A 105 -0.30 -18.39 -9.25
C VAL A 105 -0.33 -19.79 -9.83
N SER A 106 0.84 -20.39 -10.03
CA SER A 106 1.04 -21.68 -10.68
C SER A 106 1.93 -22.60 -9.85
N GLY A 107 1.99 -23.89 -10.21
CA GLY A 107 2.76 -24.89 -9.47
C GLY A 107 2.06 -25.34 -8.19
N LEU A 108 0.73 -25.23 -8.16
CA LEU A 108 -0.10 -25.67 -7.05
C LEU A 108 -0.42 -27.16 -7.15
N VAL A 109 -0.68 -27.78 -6.00
CA VAL A 109 -1.11 -29.17 -5.89
C VAL A 109 -2.58 -29.26 -6.29
N ASP A 110 -2.96 -30.34 -6.97
CA ASP A 110 -4.34 -30.61 -7.36
C ASP A 110 -5.24 -30.90 -6.16
N ALA A 111 -6.54 -30.70 -6.35
CA ALA A 111 -7.57 -30.94 -5.33
C ALA A 111 -7.32 -30.28 -3.95
N THR A 112 -6.46 -29.26 -3.87
CA THR A 112 -5.94 -28.70 -2.62
C THR A 112 -6.58 -27.36 -2.33
N ALA A 113 -7.02 -27.17 -1.08
CA ALA A 113 -7.57 -25.90 -0.61
C ALA A 113 -6.44 -24.94 -0.22
N TYR A 114 -6.55 -23.69 -0.66
CA TYR A 114 -5.57 -22.63 -0.43
C TYR A 114 -6.21 -21.43 0.26
N ASP A 115 -5.52 -20.92 1.27
CA ASP A 115 -5.75 -19.61 1.87
C ASP A 115 -4.78 -18.61 1.20
N VAL A 116 -5.35 -17.55 0.62
CA VAL A 116 -4.58 -16.47 0.00
C VAL A 116 -4.76 -15.21 0.82
N GLN A 117 -3.64 -14.64 1.27
CA GLN A 117 -3.60 -13.39 2.02
C GLN A 117 -2.76 -12.36 1.26
N MET A 118 -3.22 -11.12 1.21
CA MET A 118 -2.56 -10.05 0.48
C MET A 118 -2.48 -8.77 1.30
N TYR A 119 -1.29 -8.15 1.28
CA TYR A 119 -1.00 -6.84 1.85
C TYR A 119 -0.55 -5.89 0.75
N GLY A 120 -0.87 -4.61 0.89
CA GLY A 120 -0.28 -3.56 0.07
C GLY A 120 0.87 -2.91 0.82
N VAL A 121 1.91 -2.53 0.10
CA VAL A 121 3.10 -1.85 0.64
C VAL A 121 3.10 -0.41 0.14
N SER A 122 3.31 0.54 1.05
CA SER A 122 3.39 1.97 0.73
C SER A 122 4.30 2.64 1.74
N HIS A 123 5.35 3.32 1.27
CA HIS A 123 6.35 3.99 2.09
C HIS A 123 6.93 3.06 3.18
N GLY A 124 7.21 1.80 2.79
CA GLY A 124 7.74 0.75 3.68
C GLY A 124 6.75 0.18 4.71
N ARG A 125 5.48 0.59 4.68
CA ARG A 125 4.43 0.11 5.60
C ARG A 125 3.43 -0.79 4.90
N ARG A 126 2.97 -1.82 5.61
CA ARG A 126 1.91 -2.72 5.12
C ARG A 126 0.52 -2.19 5.49
N THR A 127 -0.44 -2.31 4.57
CA THR A 127 -1.86 -2.15 4.89
C THR A 127 -2.36 -3.32 5.75
N PRO A 128 -3.56 -3.22 6.36
CA PRO A 128 -4.29 -4.41 6.78
C PRO A 128 -4.44 -5.40 5.61
N PRO A 129 -4.41 -6.71 5.87
CA PRO A 129 -4.55 -7.71 4.82
C PRO A 129 -5.97 -7.79 4.30
N VAL A 130 -6.10 -8.28 3.06
CA VAL A 130 -7.33 -8.88 2.53
C VAL A 130 -7.06 -10.34 2.22
N SER A 131 -8.08 -11.18 2.39
CA SER A 131 -7.93 -12.62 2.18
C SER A 131 -9.05 -13.18 1.31
N THR A 132 -8.76 -14.29 0.65
CA THR A 132 -9.72 -15.11 -0.07
C THR A 132 -9.32 -16.58 0.04
N ARG A 133 -10.26 -17.48 -0.25
CA ARG A 133 -10.03 -18.91 -0.27
C ARG A 133 -10.39 -19.48 -1.63
N THR A 134 -9.69 -20.53 -2.03
CA THR A 134 -9.93 -21.24 -3.28
C THR A 134 -9.48 -22.69 -3.15
N ARG A 135 -9.91 -23.54 -4.06
CA ARG A 135 -9.43 -24.91 -4.19
C ARG A 135 -9.07 -25.17 -5.64
N THR A 136 -7.93 -25.79 -5.89
CA THR A 136 -7.54 -26.23 -7.23
C THR A 136 -8.46 -27.33 -7.74
N GLY A 137 -8.58 -27.43 -9.06
CA GLY A 137 -9.35 -28.49 -9.70
C GLY A 137 -8.76 -29.87 -9.45
N THR A 138 -9.53 -30.90 -9.78
CA THR A 138 -9.04 -32.29 -9.91
C THR A 138 -8.53 -32.51 -11.33
N MET A 139 -7.55 -33.40 -11.50
CA MET A 139 -7.22 -33.97 -12.81
C MET A 139 -8.35 -34.84 -13.35
#